data_AF-A0A9E3K5W5-F1
#
_entry.id   AF-A0A9E3K5W5-F1
#
_cell.length_a   1.000
_cell.length_b   1.000
_cell.length_c   1.000
_cell.angle_alpha   90.00
_cell.angle_beta   90.00
_cell.angle_gamma   90.00
#
_symmetry.space_group_name_H-M   'P 1'
#
loop_
_entity.id
_entity.type
_entity.pdbx_description
1 polymer ?
#
loop_
_entity_poly.entity_id
_entity_poly.type
_entity_poly.pdbx_seq_one_letter_code
_entity_poly.pdbx_strand_id
1 'polypeptide(L)' 'GRIIQHREGTFDGFTKRYGIYRLVWYTTADTMEAVIKREKQIKRWPREYKYNLMEELNPAWNDLAVGLGLPSLKS' A
#
# COMPACT_ATOMS: atom_id res chain seq x y z
N GLY A 1 8.20 3.71 -10.46
CA GLY A 1 7.01 4.09 -9.68
C GLY A 1 7.16 3.65 -8.23
N ARG A 2 6.50 4.33 -7.27
CA ARG A 2 6.69 4.10 -5.81
C ARG A 2 6.46 2.64 -5.38
N ILE A 3 5.48 1.96 -5.95
CA ILE A 3 5.22 0.54 -5.67
C ILE A 3 6.36 -0.40 -6.12
N ILE A 4 6.99 -0.11 -7.26
CA ILE A 4 8.13 -0.88 -7.78
C ILE A 4 9.34 -0.72 -6.85
N GLN A 5 9.65 0.51 -6.44
CA GLN A 5 10.73 0.80 -5.49
C GLN A 5 10.53 0.10 -4.13
N HIS A 6 9.29 0.03 -3.65
CA HIS A 6 8.96 -0.69 -2.43
C HIS A 6 9.18 -2.20 -2.59
N ARG A 7 8.68 -2.80 -3.69
CA ARG A 7 8.76 -4.25 -3.97
C ARG A 7 10.17 -4.75 -4.25
N GLU A 8 11.00 -3.94 -4.91
CA GLU A 8 12.38 -4.29 -5.22
C GLU A 8 13.32 -4.12 -4.01
N GLY A 9 12.85 -3.53 -2.90
CA GLY A 9 13.66 -3.31 -1.71
C GLY A 9 14.89 -2.42 -1.96
N THR A 10 14.85 -1.62 -3.04
CA THR A 10 15.97 -0.79 -3.52
C THR A 10 16.22 0.45 -2.66
N PHE A 11 15.32 0.75 -1.72
CA PHE A 11 15.53 1.78 -0.70
C PHE A 11 15.83 1.15 0.66
N ASP A 12 16.98 1.50 1.25
CA ASP A 12 17.25 1.22 2.66
C ASP A 12 16.32 2.07 3.53
N GLY A 13 15.36 1.40 4.18
CA GLY A 13 14.31 2.08 4.93
C GLY A 13 13.38 1.12 5.66
N PHE A 14 12.34 1.69 6.27
CA PHE A 14 11.36 0.96 7.09
C PHE A 14 10.70 -0.22 6.35
N THR A 15 10.37 -0.03 5.08
CA THR A 15 9.71 -1.06 4.26
C THR A 15 10.61 -2.27 4.02
N LYS A 16 11.90 -2.06 3.75
CA LYS A 16 12.89 -3.12 3.61
C LYS A 16 13.15 -3.83 4.95
N ARG A 17 13.26 -3.07 6.05
CA ARG A 17 13.49 -3.62 7.40
C ARG A 17 12.38 -4.56 7.86
N TYR A 18 11.13 -4.28 7.51
CA TYR A 18 9.97 -5.05 7.97
C TYR A 18 9.32 -5.91 6.88
N GLY A 19 9.96 -6.08 5.71
CA GLY A 19 9.44 -6.93 4.64
C GLY A 19 8.10 -6.46 4.05
N ILE A 20 7.84 -5.16 4.01
CA ILE A 20 6.55 -4.59 3.60
C ILE A 20 6.54 -4.42 2.07
N TYR A 21 6.19 -5.51 1.37
CA TYR A 21 6.20 -5.57 -0.09
C TYR A 21 4.82 -5.72 -0.74
N ARG A 22 3.82 -6.16 0.04
CA ARG A 22 2.47 -6.44 -0.47
C ARG A 22 1.62 -5.17 -0.53
N LEU A 23 0.98 -4.92 -1.67
CA LEU A 23 0.02 -3.83 -1.80
C LEU A 23 -1.39 -4.36 -1.51
N VAL A 24 -1.93 -4.10 -0.33
CA VAL A 24 -3.26 -4.61 0.06
C VAL A 24 -4.38 -3.58 -0.09
N TRP A 25 -4.03 -2.29 -0.22
CA TRP A 25 -4.99 -1.20 -0.39
C TRP A 25 -4.31 0.01 -1.05
N TYR A 26 -5.05 0.71 -1.93
CA TYR A 26 -4.67 2.01 -2.46
C TYR A 26 -5.92 2.84 -2.79
N THR A 27 -5.73 4.14 -2.97
CA THR A 27 -6.77 5.05 -3.48
C THR A 27 -6.17 5.88 -4.60
N THR A 28 -7.00 6.24 -5.56
CA THR A 28 -6.71 7.26 -6.57
C THR A 28 -7.49 8.52 -6.24
N ALA A 29 -7.01 9.66 -6.73
CA ALA A 29 -7.74 10.91 -6.72
C ALA A 29 -7.34 11.73 -7.95
N ASP A 30 -8.23 12.60 -8.40
CA ASP A 30 -8.05 13.32 -9.67
C ASP A 30 -6.98 14.41 -9.60
N THR A 31 -6.60 14.84 -8.38
CA THR A 31 -5.57 15.87 -8.16
C THR A 31 -4.52 15.41 -7.17
N MET A 32 -3.31 15.94 -7.33
CA MET A 32 -2.19 15.68 -6.42
C MET A 32 -2.50 16.16 -4.99
N GLU A 33 -3.16 17.31 -4.85
CA GLU A 33 -3.56 17.85 -3.54
C GLU A 33 -4.51 16.90 -2.81
N ALA A 34 -5.46 16.29 -3.54
CA ALA A 34 -6.39 15.32 -2.97
C ALA A 34 -5.66 14.05 -2.50
N VAL A 35 -4.70 13.54 -3.30
CA VAL A 35 -3.84 12.41 -2.90
C VAL A 35 -3.07 12.73 -1.62
N ILE A 36 -2.41 13.89 -1.55
CA ILE A 36 -1.63 14.29 -0.38
C ILE A 36 -2.51 14.46 0.86
N LYS A 37 -3.69 15.08 0.72
CA LYS A 37 -4.65 15.26 1.82
C LYS A 37 -5.12 13.91 2.34
N ARG A 38 -5.45 12.97 1.46
CA ARG A 38 -5.93 11.63 1.82
C ARG A 38 -4.81 10.79 2.47
N GLU A 39 -3.58 10.85 1.94
CA GLU A 39 -2.42 10.20 2.55
C GLU A 39 -2.18 10.71 3.98
N LYS A 40 -2.22 12.04 4.20
CA LYS A 40 -2.08 12.65 5.52
C LYS A 40 -3.18 12.23 6.49
N GLN A 41 -4.43 12.17 6.01
CA GLN A 41 -5.57 11.74 6.83
C GLN A 41 -5.40 10.29 7.29
N ILE A 42 -5.11 9.37 6.38
CA ILE A 42 -4.95 7.93 6.70
C ILE A 42 -3.76 7.72 7.62
N LYS A 43 -2.63 8.42 7.42
CA LYS A 43 -1.47 8.28 8.31
C LYS A 43 -1.81 8.56 9.78
N ARG A 44 -2.74 9.48 10.05
CA ARG A 44 -3.21 9.85 11.39
C ARG A 44 -4.22 8.87 12.00
N TRP A 45 -4.79 7.96 11.23
CA TRP A 45 -5.77 7.02 11.76
C TRP A 45 -5.15 6.02 12.74
N PRO A 46 -5.92 5.60 13.77
CA PRO A 46 -5.54 4.47 14.60
C PRO A 46 -5.29 3.23 13.76
N ARG A 47 -4.42 2.35 14.24
CA ARG A 47 -4.03 1.14 13.51
C ARG A 47 -5.22 0.23 13.22
N GLU A 48 -6.13 0.08 14.17
CA GLU A 48 -7.36 -0.73 14.03
C GLU A 48 -8.24 -0.27 12.87
N TYR A 49 -8.44 1.04 12.71
CA TYR A 49 -9.23 1.58 11.60
C TYR A 49 -8.63 1.25 10.24
N LYS A 50 -7.29 1.22 10.15
CA LYS A 50 -6.61 0.82 8.92
C LYS A 50 -6.82 -0.67 8.65
N TYR A 51 -6.79 -1.51 9.69
CA TYR A 51 -7.07 -2.94 9.56
C TYR A 51 -8.50 -3.21 9.12
N ASN A 52 -9.49 -2.63 9.81
CA ASN A 52 -10.89 -2.81 9.45
C ASN A 52 -11.15 -2.41 8.00
N LEU A 53 -10.61 -1.25 7.56
CA LEU A 53 -10.71 -0.82 6.17
C LEU A 53 -10.09 -1.83 5.19
N MET A 54 -8.92 -2.38 5.53
CA MET A 54 -8.24 -3.38 4.69
C MET A 54 -9.00 -4.71 4.67
N GLU A 55 -9.56 -5.15 5.79
CA GLU A 55 -10.35 -6.38 5.90
C GLU A 55 -11.69 -6.28 5.19
N GLU A 56 -12.36 -5.12 5.26
CA GLU A 56 -13.62 -4.88 4.53
C GLU A 56 -13.42 -4.89 3.01
N LEU A 57 -12.32 -4.29 2.52
CA LEU A 57 -12.08 -4.13 1.08
C LEU A 57 -11.28 -5.28 0.47
N ASN A 58 -10.47 -5.97 1.27
CA ASN A 58 -9.56 -7.02 0.83
C ASN A 58 -9.35 -8.06 1.95
N PRO A 59 -10.40 -8.82 2.32
CA PRO A 59 -10.38 -9.75 3.45
C PRO A 59 -9.35 -10.87 3.30
N ALA A 60 -9.00 -11.23 2.06
CA ALA A 60 -7.98 -12.23 1.76
C ALA A 60 -6.55 -11.66 1.72
N TRP A 61 -6.39 -10.35 1.93
CA TRP A 61 -5.09 -9.67 1.88
C TRP A 61 -4.35 -9.94 0.56
N ASN A 62 -5.11 -9.96 -0.54
CA ASN A 62 -4.60 -10.18 -1.88
C ASN A 62 -3.64 -9.06 -2.27
N ASP A 63 -2.63 -9.39 -3.05
CA ASP A 63 -1.69 -8.41 -3.57
C ASP A 63 -2.27 -7.68 -4.79
N LEU A 64 -2.80 -6.48 -4.56
CA LEU A 64 -3.45 -5.65 -5.57
C LEU A 64 -2.48 -5.18 -6.65
N ALA A 65 -1.17 -5.21 -6.39
CA ALA A 65 -0.19 -4.86 -7.42
C ALA A 65 -0.22 -5.83 -8.61
N VAL A 66 -0.72 -7.07 -8.43
CA VAL A 66 -0.97 -8.00 -9.55
C VAL A 66 -2.02 -7.44 -10.50
N GLY A 67 -3.11 -6.88 -9.96
CA GLY A 67 -4.15 -6.21 -10.75
C GLY A 67 -3.67 -4.95 -11.48
N LEU A 68 -2.53 -4.39 -11.06
CA LEU A 68 -1.87 -3.26 -11.71
C LEU A 68 -0.83 -3.68 -12.77
N GLY A 69 -0.77 -4.98 -13.11
CA GLY A 69 0.16 -5.52 -14.12
C GLY A 69 1.57 -5.81 -13.60
N LEU A 70 1.79 -5.77 -12.28
CA LEU A 70 3.07 -6.15 -11.68
C LEU A 70 3.10 -7.66 -11.36
N PRO A 71 4.27 -8.31 -11.36
CA PRO A 71 4.35 -9.74 -11.02
C PRO A 71 3.89 -10.00 -9.58
N SER A 72 3.40 -11.21 -9.30
CA SER A 72 3.16 -11.64 -7.92
C SER A 72 4.47 -11.63 -7.14
N LEU A 73 4.40 -11.30 -5.85
CA LEU A 73 5.50 -11.58 -4.95
C LEU A 73 5.75 -13.10 -4.95
N LYS A 74 7.01 -13.50 -5.10
CA LYS A 74 7.42 -14.89 -4.95
C LYS A 74 7.32 -15.25 -3.46
N SER A 75 6.72 -16.40 -3.17
CA SER A 75 6.66 -17.00 -1.82
C SER A 75 8.06 -17.30 -1.29
#